data_AF-A0A1H7BJ67-F1
#
_entry.id   AF-A0A1H7BJ67-F1
#
_cell.length_a   1.000
_cell.length_b   1.000
_cell.length_c   1.000
_cell.angle_alpha   90.00
_cell.angle_beta   90.00
_cell.angle_gamma   90.00
#
_symmetry.space_group_name_H-M   'P 1'
#
loop_
_entity.id
_entity.type
_entity.pdbx_description
1 polymer ?
#
loop_
_entity_poly.entity_id
_entity_poly.type
_entity_poly.pdbx_seq_one_letter_code
_entity_poly.pdbx_strand_id
1 'polypeptide(L)' 'MKTKQLILSTVLAFAGLAVLAPSIASAAPNHRSHKVCKWDARHHHRVCHWVR' A
#
# COMPACT_ATOMS: atom_id res chain seq x y z
N MET A 1 25.54 19.27 -21.73
CA MET A 1 24.16 18.85 -22.08
C MET A 1 23.83 17.42 -21.62
N LYS A 2 24.73 16.43 -21.83
CA LYS A 2 24.46 14.99 -21.64
C LYS A 2 24.17 14.55 -20.20
N THR A 3 24.84 15.15 -19.20
CA THR A 3 24.66 14.82 -17.78
C THR A 3 23.30 15.28 -17.23
N LYS A 4 22.78 16.41 -17.72
CA LYS A 4 21.48 16.94 -17.30
C LYS A 4 20.33 16.03 -17.76
N GLN A 5 20.47 15.43 -18.95
CA GLN A 5 19.51 14.46 -19.49
C GLN A 5 19.51 13.14 -18.70
N LEU A 6 20.68 12.67 -18.25
CA LEU A 6 20.76 11.48 -17.40
C LEU A 6 20.03 11.70 -16.07
N ILE A 7 20.28 12.82 -15.40
CA ILE A 7 19.63 13.13 -14.11
C ILE A 7 18.11 13.25 -14.27
N LEU A 8 17.64 13.94 -15.31
CA LEU A 8 16.21 14.07 -15.61
C LEU A 8 15.56 12.70 -15.89
N SER A 9 16.24 11.83 -16.63
CA SER A 9 15.76 10.48 -16.93
C SER A 9 15.64 9.63 -15.66
N THR A 10 16.62 9.70 -14.75
CA THR A 10 16.58 8.98 -13.48
C THR A 10 15.43 9.46 -12.60
N VAL A 11 15.25 10.78 -12.45
CA VAL A 11 14.15 11.34 -11.65
C VAL A 11 12.79 10.96 -12.21
N LEU A 12 12.60 10.99 -13.53
CA LEU A 12 11.35 10.55 -14.17
C LEU A 12 11.07 9.06 -13.93
N ALA A 13 12.11 8.21 -14.02
CA ALA A 13 11.95 6.76 -13.80
C ALA A 13 11.53 6.44 -12.35
N PHE A 14 12.13 7.10 -11.36
CA PHE A 14 11.75 6.91 -9.95
C PHE A 14 10.36 7.49 -9.64
N ALA A 15 9.99 8.63 -10.23
CA ALA A 15 8.66 9.20 -10.09
C ALA A 15 7.57 8.26 -10.67
N GLY A 16 7.83 7.64 -11.83
CA GLY A 16 6.91 6.66 -12.42
C GLY A 16 6.71 5.42 -11.55
N LEU A 17 7.78 4.94 -10.89
CA LEU A 17 7.69 3.83 -9.93
C LEU A 17 6.90 4.22 -8.67
N ALA A 18 7.05 5.45 -8.18
CA ALA A 18 6.31 5.96 -7.02
C ALA A 18 4.80 6.09 -7.29
N VAL A 19 4.39 6.42 -8.51
CA VAL A 19 2.97 6.48 -8.91
C VAL A 19 2.32 5.10 -8.97
N LEU A 20 3.10 4.03 -9.16
CA LEU A 20 2.60 2.65 -9.18
C LEU A 20 2.53 2.00 -7.79
N ALA A 21 3.24 2.54 -6.79
CA ALA A 21 3.26 2.01 -5.42
C ALA A 21 1.87 1.95 -4.74
N PRO A 22 0.95 2.94 -4.89
CA PRO A 22 -0.38 2.88 -4.30
C PRO A 22 -1.21 1.71 -4.86
N SER A 23 -0.98 1.33 -6.12
CA SER A 23 -1.69 0.23 -6.79
C SER A 23 -1.33 -1.14 -6.19
N ILE A 24 -0.14 -1.27 -5.61
CA ILE A 24 0.34 -2.52 -5.01
C ILE A 24 -0.13 -2.63 -3.54
N ALA A 25 -0.22 -1.49 -2.84
CA ALA A 25 -0.78 -1.43 -1.48
C ALA A 25 -2.32 -1.50 -1.45
N SER A 26 -2.99 -1.22 -2.57
CA SER A 26 -4.45 -1.26 -2.71
C SER A 26 -4.97 -2.62 -3.18
N ALA A 27 -4.51 -3.70 -2.55
CA ALA A 27 -5.30 -4.93 -2.44
C ALA A 27 -6.20 -4.89 -1.18
N ALA A 28 -6.59 -3.68 -0.75
CA ALA A 28 -7.60 -3.50 0.28
C ALA A 28 -8.96 -3.88 -0.33
N PRO A 29 -9.66 -4.91 0.19
CA PRO A 29 -10.96 -5.27 -0.32
C PRO A 29 -11.92 -4.11 -0.05
N ASN A 30 -12.50 -3.57 -1.13
CA ASN A 30 -13.66 -2.68 -1.18
C ASN A 30 -13.90 -1.77 0.05
N HIS A 31 -13.70 -0.48 -0.16
CA HIS A 31 -13.90 0.72 0.69
C HIS A 31 -15.21 0.86 1.53
N ARG A 32 -16.01 -0.19 1.71
CA ARG A 32 -17.22 -0.16 2.53
C ARG A 32 -17.12 -1.00 3.81
N SER A 33 -16.10 -1.85 3.96
CA SER A 33 -15.97 -2.71 5.14
C SER A 33 -14.71 -2.38 5.93
N HIS A 34 -14.88 -2.00 7.21
CA HIS A 34 -13.75 -1.76 8.11
C HIS A 34 -13.32 -3.08 8.77
N LYS A 35 -12.03 -3.43 8.70
CA LYS A 35 -11.47 -4.60 9.38
C LYS A 35 -11.22 -4.27 10.86
N VAL A 36 -12.00 -4.86 11.76
CA VAL A 36 -11.82 -4.72 13.21
C VAL A 36 -11.10 -5.95 13.73
N CYS A 37 -9.94 -5.77 14.36
CA CYS A 37 -9.22 -6.84 15.04
C CYS A 37 -9.43 -6.72 16.55
N LYS A 38 -9.85 -7.82 17.18
CA LYS A 38 -9.99 -7.94 18.63
C LYS A 38 -9.06 -9.03 19.14
N TRP A 39 -8.43 -8.80 20.29
CA TRP A 39 -7.66 -9.83 20.97
C TRP A 39 -8.63 -10.84 21.61
N ASP A 40 -8.52 -12.12 21.24
CA ASP A 40 -9.25 -13.19 21.90
C ASP A 40 -8.37 -13.80 23.00
N ALA A 41 -8.77 -13.56 24.25
CA ALA A 41 -8.09 -14.09 25.42
C ALA A 41 -8.34 -15.60 25.62
N ARG A 42 -9.39 -16.18 25.03
CA ARG A 42 -9.69 -17.63 25.17
C ARG A 42 -8.76 -18.49 24.34
N HIS A 43 -8.33 -17.98 23.19
CA HIS A 43 -7.49 -18.72 22.25
C HIS A 43 -6.14 -18.02 21.99
N HIS A 44 -5.79 -17.01 22.78
CA HIS A 44 -4.52 -16.26 22.76
C HIS A 44 -4.07 -15.80 21.37
N HIS A 45 -5.00 -15.35 20.52
CA HIS A 45 -4.69 -14.80 19.20
C HIS A 45 -5.58 -13.62 18.84
N ARG A 46 -5.17 -12.84 17.83
CA ARG A 46 -6.00 -11.76 17.27
C ARG A 46 -6.98 -12.34 16.27
N VAL A 47 -8.26 -12.08 16.50
CA VAL A 47 -9.32 -12.40 15.55
C VAL A 47 -9.72 -11.10 14.85
N CYS A 48 -9.70 -11.11 13.52
CA CYS A 48 -10.10 -9.94 12.72
C CYS A 48 -11.37 -10.26 11.93
N HIS A 49 -12.34 -9.36 12.00
CA HIS A 49 -13.60 -9.46 11.27
C HIS A 49 -13.79 -8.24 10.38
N TRP A 50 -14.40 -8.45 9.22
CA TRP A 50 -14.86 -7.36 8.37
C TRP A 50 -16.24 -6.93 8.87
N VAL A 51 -16.37 -5.67 9.25
CA VAL A 51 -17.63 -5.05 9.65
C VAL A 51 -18.12 -4.21 8.48
N ARG A 52 -19.41 -4.29 8.17
CA ARG A 52 -20.08 -3.56 7.07
C ARG A 52 -20.44 -2.14 7.48
#